data_AF-A0A948WCS3-F1
#
_entry.id   AF-A0A948WCS3-F1
#
_cell.length_a   1.000
_cell.length_b   1.000
_cell.length_c   1.000
_cell.angle_alpha   90.00
_cell.angle_beta   90.00
_cell.angle_gamma   90.00
#
_symmetry.space_group_name_H-M   'P 1'
#
loop_
_entity.id
_entity.type
_entity.pdbx_description
1 polymer ?
#
loop_
_entity_poly.entity_id
_entity_poly.type
_entity_poly.pdbx_seq_one_letter_code
_entity_poly.pdbx_strand_id
1 'polypeptide(L)'
;MSRRPAISFVAFVAILCAPAPAPASQGSALPYETGRADFNLKFKGMKNPYNTFAIYLLPNELVSFDLDPKPRSAWRLEGDLTASCSKDFSLTWTAPKVPGLYHIRIHHPDVGDSMSLNVFVMVPSSNVKNGYLNGYRIGDYPKIPLKNLKIYEAPRGFIEVTQENEKTLVSPHFNIGQFLCHQEGGSPKYVVVKEKLVLKLELILRKTNEAGIHCGTFNIMSGYRTPYYNKSIGNVKYSRHVYGGAADIFIDADPLNGVMDDLNHDGEIDYRDAAVLYDIVDVLYGKPFYEHFLGGLARYRKTQNHGPFVHVDVRGFRARWGD
;
A
#
# COMPACT_ATOMS: atom_id res chain seq x y z
N MET A 1 51.09 -82.79 -21.58
CA MET A 1 49.71 -82.36 -21.26
C MET A 1 49.78 -80.99 -20.60
N SER A 2 49.68 -79.91 -21.39
CA SER A 2 49.81 -78.53 -20.91
C SER A 2 48.44 -77.86 -20.98
N ARG A 3 47.93 -77.44 -19.82
CA ARG A 3 46.60 -76.82 -19.64
C ARG A 3 46.63 -75.40 -20.21
N ARG A 4 45.75 -75.11 -21.16
CA ARG A 4 45.44 -73.74 -21.61
C ARG A 4 44.63 -73.02 -20.52
N PRO A 5 44.94 -71.78 -20.14
CA PRO A 5 44.10 -71.01 -19.22
C PRO A 5 42.91 -70.42 -19.97
N ALA A 6 41.74 -70.45 -19.34
CA ALA A 6 40.56 -69.73 -19.81
C ALA A 6 40.73 -68.24 -19.54
N ILE A 7 40.72 -67.43 -20.60
CA ILE A 7 40.69 -65.96 -20.50
C ILE A 7 39.23 -65.56 -20.23
N SER A 8 38.95 -65.11 -19.01
CA SER A 8 37.67 -64.52 -18.65
C SER A 8 37.64 -63.08 -19.16
N PHE A 9 36.80 -62.79 -20.14
CA PHE A 9 36.54 -61.42 -20.58
C PHE A 9 35.70 -60.72 -19.50
N VAL A 10 36.33 -59.85 -18.72
CA VAL A 10 35.62 -58.90 -17.86
C VAL A 10 35.22 -57.72 -18.75
N ALA A 11 33.92 -57.62 -19.06
CA ALA A 11 33.38 -56.44 -19.73
C ALA A 11 33.42 -55.25 -18.76
N PHE A 12 34.35 -54.32 -18.99
CA PHE A 12 34.30 -53.00 -18.37
C PHE A 12 33.14 -52.23 -19.01
N VAL A 13 31.99 -52.16 -18.33
CA VAL A 13 30.95 -51.18 -18.64
C VAL A 13 31.48 -49.84 -18.16
N ALA A 14 31.96 -49.02 -19.09
CA ALA A 14 32.23 -47.62 -18.81
C ALA A 14 30.88 -46.94 -18.56
N ILE A 15 30.52 -46.75 -17.30
CA ILE A 15 29.41 -45.87 -16.92
C ILE A 15 29.89 -44.44 -17.23
N LEU A 16 29.51 -43.94 -18.39
CA LEU A 16 29.54 -42.51 -18.69
C LEU A 16 28.60 -41.84 -17.69
N CYS A 17 29.14 -41.29 -16.60
CA CYS A 17 28.43 -40.36 -15.75
C CYS A 17 28.07 -39.15 -16.62
N ALA A 18 26.81 -39.08 -17.04
CA ALA A 18 26.25 -37.85 -17.55
C ALA A 18 26.42 -36.76 -16.47
N PRO A 19 26.85 -35.54 -16.83
CA PRO A 19 26.88 -34.44 -15.88
C PRO A 19 25.49 -34.27 -15.29
N ALA A 20 25.40 -34.16 -13.96
CA ALA A 20 24.16 -33.86 -13.28
C ALA A 20 23.53 -32.62 -13.93
N PRO A 21 22.20 -32.60 -14.18
CA PRO A 21 21.55 -31.39 -14.65
C PRO A 21 21.88 -30.27 -13.67
N ALA A 22 22.34 -29.13 -14.19
CA ALA A 22 22.56 -27.94 -13.39
C ALA A 22 21.28 -27.69 -12.56
N PRO A 23 21.40 -27.27 -11.29
CA PRO A 23 20.23 -26.89 -10.51
C PRO A 23 19.44 -25.88 -11.35
N ALA A 24 18.16 -26.16 -11.54
CA ALA A 24 17.25 -25.25 -12.21
C ALA A 24 17.44 -23.89 -11.55
N SER A 25 17.75 -22.86 -12.33
CA SER A 25 17.79 -21.49 -11.82
C SER A 25 16.48 -21.28 -11.07
N GLN A 26 16.58 -21.00 -9.77
CA GLN A 26 15.43 -20.60 -8.97
C GLN A 26 14.69 -19.54 -9.78
N GLY A 27 13.39 -19.78 -9.98
CA GLY A 27 12.57 -18.99 -10.90
C GLY A 27 12.82 -17.51 -10.64
N SER A 28 13.18 -16.78 -11.69
CA SER A 28 13.30 -15.34 -11.58
C SER A 28 11.98 -14.82 -11.01
N ALA A 29 12.01 -14.26 -9.81
CA ALA A 29 10.92 -13.43 -9.35
C ALA A 29 10.58 -12.48 -10.50
N LEU A 30 9.31 -12.43 -10.91
CA LEU A 30 8.89 -11.53 -11.98
C LEU A 30 9.44 -10.14 -11.67
N PRO A 31 10.03 -9.45 -12.66
CA PRO A 31 10.61 -8.13 -12.43
C PRO A 31 9.56 -7.21 -11.82
N TYR A 32 9.96 -6.42 -10.81
CA TYR A 32 9.09 -5.44 -10.19
C TYR A 32 8.49 -4.49 -11.23
N GLU A 33 7.19 -4.61 -11.46
CA GLU A 33 6.45 -3.73 -12.35
C GLU A 33 6.00 -2.50 -11.58
N THR A 34 6.35 -1.30 -12.03
CA THR A 34 6.07 -0.09 -11.24
C THR A 34 4.59 0.26 -11.10
N GLY A 35 3.72 -0.34 -11.92
CA GLY A 35 2.30 -0.01 -12.01
C GLY A 35 2.01 1.45 -12.41
N ARG A 36 3.00 2.16 -12.95
CA ARG A 36 2.84 3.55 -13.42
C ARG A 36 2.16 3.58 -14.79
N ALA A 37 1.35 4.60 -14.99
CA ALA A 37 0.78 4.93 -16.30
C ALA A 37 1.66 5.96 -17.02
N ASP A 38 1.44 6.12 -18.32
CA ASP A 38 2.16 7.08 -19.16
C ASP A 38 1.63 8.53 -19.04
N PHE A 39 0.60 8.74 -18.22
CA PHE A 39 0.06 10.03 -17.84
C PHE A 39 -0.18 10.08 -16.33
N ASN A 40 -0.59 11.24 -15.82
CA ASN A 40 -0.92 11.41 -14.42
C ASN A 40 -2.34 11.97 -14.26
N LEU A 41 -3.00 11.54 -13.20
CA LEU A 41 -4.29 12.07 -12.78
C LEU A 41 -4.10 13.03 -11.61
N LYS A 42 -4.48 14.30 -11.78
CA LYS A 42 -4.48 15.31 -10.72
C LYS A 42 -5.87 15.41 -10.09
N PHE A 43 -5.95 15.34 -8.77
CA PHE A 43 -7.19 15.50 -8.00
C PHE A 43 -6.88 15.91 -6.57
N LYS A 44 -7.74 16.73 -5.94
CA LYS A 44 -7.60 17.16 -4.53
C LYS A 44 -6.19 17.69 -4.18
N GLY A 45 -5.51 18.35 -5.12
CA GLY A 45 -4.14 18.86 -4.96
C GLY A 45 -3.04 17.78 -4.95
N MET A 46 -3.37 16.53 -5.33
CA MET A 46 -2.44 15.41 -5.47
C MET A 46 -2.26 15.05 -6.94
N LYS A 47 -1.17 14.34 -7.25
CA LYS A 47 -0.84 13.81 -8.58
C LYS A 47 -0.64 12.30 -8.45
N ASN A 48 -1.54 11.52 -9.04
CA ASN A 48 -1.43 10.07 -9.13
C ASN A 48 -0.74 9.68 -10.44
N PRO A 49 0.42 9.00 -10.40
CA PRO A 49 1.09 8.46 -11.58
C PRO A 49 0.74 6.99 -11.86
N TYR A 50 -0.10 6.35 -11.06
CA TYR A 50 -0.33 4.90 -11.11
C TYR A 50 -1.57 4.53 -11.94
N ASN A 51 -1.49 3.40 -12.65
CA ASN A 51 -2.54 2.88 -13.52
C ASN A 51 -3.77 2.37 -12.75
N THR A 52 -3.64 2.12 -11.45
CA THR A 52 -4.70 1.70 -10.55
C THR A 52 -4.62 2.55 -9.30
N PHE A 53 -5.73 3.15 -8.87
CA PHE A 53 -5.73 3.96 -7.63
C PHE A 53 -7.12 4.06 -7.01
N ALA A 54 -7.19 4.10 -5.68
CA ALA A 54 -8.46 4.35 -4.99
C ALA A 54 -8.61 5.81 -4.57
N ILE A 55 -9.85 6.32 -4.68
CA ILE A 55 -10.23 7.65 -4.17
C ILE A 55 -11.43 7.52 -3.23
N TYR A 56 -11.49 8.41 -2.24
CA TYR A 56 -12.47 8.32 -1.16
C TYR A 56 -13.34 9.57 -1.12
N LEU A 57 -14.65 9.41 -1.28
CA LEU A 57 -15.57 10.53 -1.44
C LEU A 57 -16.81 10.33 -0.57
N LEU A 58 -17.38 11.42 -0.04
CA LEU A 58 -18.68 11.36 0.60
C LEU A 58 -19.81 11.25 -0.43
N PRO A 59 -21.00 10.79 -0.03
CA PRO A 59 -22.18 10.82 -0.88
C PRO A 59 -22.44 12.22 -1.45
N ASN A 60 -22.66 12.30 -2.77
CA ASN A 60 -22.85 13.55 -3.52
C ASN A 60 -21.66 14.52 -3.50
N GLU A 61 -20.47 14.08 -3.09
CA GLU A 61 -19.27 14.93 -3.14
C GLU A 61 -18.84 15.16 -4.59
N LEU A 62 -18.61 16.44 -4.91
CA LEU A 62 -18.04 16.86 -6.17
C LEU A 62 -16.51 16.72 -6.14
N VAL A 63 -15.93 16.14 -7.17
CA VAL A 63 -14.47 16.10 -7.37
C VAL A 63 -14.12 16.49 -8.80
N SER A 64 -13.02 17.21 -8.93
CA SER A 64 -12.45 17.58 -10.21
C SER A 64 -11.17 16.78 -10.47
N PHE A 65 -11.05 16.29 -11.70
CA PHE A 65 -9.87 15.61 -12.22
C PHE A 65 -9.27 16.42 -13.36
N ASP A 66 -7.94 16.36 -13.49
CA ASP A 66 -7.18 16.89 -14.61
C ASP A 66 -6.11 15.88 -15.03
N LEU A 67 -5.82 15.79 -16.32
CA LEU A 67 -4.81 14.88 -16.87
C LEU A 67 -3.50 15.63 -17.13
N ASP A 68 -2.39 14.93 -16.97
CA ASP A 68 -1.05 15.46 -17.21
C ASP A 68 -0.20 14.43 -17.98
N PRO A 69 0.10 14.66 -19.27
CA PRO A 69 -0.13 15.90 -20.03
C PRO A 69 -1.62 16.22 -20.26
N LYS A 70 -1.94 17.49 -20.56
CA LYS A 70 -3.31 17.87 -20.91
C LYS A 70 -3.69 17.30 -22.28
N PRO A 71 -4.89 16.69 -22.43
CA PRO A 71 -5.31 16.13 -23.70
C PRO A 71 -5.72 17.24 -24.68
N ARG A 72 -5.60 16.96 -25.97
CA ARG A 72 -6.04 17.82 -27.09
C ARG A 72 -7.49 17.55 -27.50
N SER A 73 -8.04 16.42 -27.04
CA SER A 73 -9.39 15.97 -27.34
C SER A 73 -10.09 15.52 -26.05
N ALA A 74 -11.41 15.31 -26.13
CA ALA A 74 -12.16 14.82 -24.99
C ALA A 74 -11.71 13.40 -24.63
N TRP A 75 -11.30 13.21 -23.38
CA TRP A 75 -11.22 11.91 -22.71
C TRP A 75 -12.47 11.06 -22.86
N ARG A 76 -12.25 9.74 -22.74
CA ARG A 76 -13.29 8.72 -22.63
C ARG A 76 -13.28 8.15 -21.22
N LEU A 77 -14.47 8.06 -20.64
CA LEU A 77 -14.72 7.47 -19.34
C LEU A 77 -15.63 6.28 -19.51
N GLU A 78 -15.30 5.20 -18.80
CA GLU A 78 -16.09 3.99 -18.75
C GLU A 78 -16.32 3.59 -17.30
N GLY A 79 -17.38 2.83 -17.05
CA GLY A 79 -17.67 2.26 -15.73
C GLY A 79 -19.02 2.70 -15.18
N ASP A 80 -19.14 2.64 -13.86
CA ASP A 80 -20.42 2.71 -13.15
C ASP A 80 -21.07 4.10 -13.15
N LEU A 81 -20.40 5.09 -13.77
CA LEU A 81 -20.55 6.49 -13.42
C LEU A 81 -20.47 7.41 -14.65
N THR A 82 -21.43 8.32 -14.77
CA THR A 82 -21.45 9.37 -15.78
C THR A 82 -20.74 10.62 -15.27
N ALA A 83 -20.00 11.29 -16.15
CA ALA A 83 -19.21 12.45 -15.76
C ALA A 83 -19.33 13.57 -16.81
N SER A 84 -19.15 14.82 -16.38
CA SER A 84 -19.24 15.99 -17.24
C SER A 84 -17.87 16.57 -17.54
N CYS A 85 -17.50 16.61 -18.81
CA CYS A 85 -16.30 17.29 -19.30
C CYS A 85 -16.59 18.78 -19.51
N SER A 86 -15.76 19.64 -18.94
CA SER A 86 -15.76 21.08 -19.23
C SER A 86 -15.06 21.38 -20.58
N LYS A 87 -15.09 22.67 -20.99
CA LYS A 87 -14.40 23.15 -22.20
C LYS A 87 -12.87 23.09 -22.11
N ASP A 88 -12.29 23.07 -20.91
CA ASP A 88 -10.83 22.99 -20.69
C ASP A 88 -10.34 21.55 -20.46
N PHE A 89 -11.17 20.56 -20.81
CA PHE A 89 -10.95 19.14 -20.55
C PHE A 89 -10.65 18.85 -19.07
N SER A 90 -11.31 19.59 -18.15
CA SER A 90 -11.37 19.22 -16.73
C SER A 90 -12.67 18.46 -16.44
N LEU A 91 -12.55 17.37 -15.69
CA LEU A 91 -13.67 16.46 -15.44
C LEU A 91 -14.18 16.83 -14.10
N THR A 92 -15.46 17.15 -14.04
CA THR A 92 -16.14 17.25 -12.78
C THR A 92 -17.11 16.08 -12.67
N TRP A 93 -17.02 15.40 -11.54
CA TRP A 93 -17.82 14.22 -11.25
C TRP A 93 -18.42 14.33 -9.85
N THR A 94 -19.64 13.82 -9.69
CA THR A 94 -20.37 13.80 -8.42
C THR A 94 -20.54 12.38 -7.94
N ALA A 95 -20.14 12.11 -6.70
CA ALA A 95 -20.30 10.80 -6.09
C ALA A 95 -21.76 10.36 -5.96
N PRO A 96 -22.09 9.08 -6.20
CA PRO A 96 -23.39 8.52 -5.91
C PRO A 96 -23.84 8.80 -4.48
N LYS A 97 -25.16 8.82 -4.28
CA LYS A 97 -25.76 9.00 -2.96
C LYS A 97 -25.54 7.78 -2.04
N VAL A 98 -25.38 6.60 -2.61
CA VAL A 98 -25.28 5.33 -1.86
C VAL A 98 -23.81 5.05 -1.56
N PRO A 99 -23.42 4.82 -0.29
CA PRO A 99 -22.08 4.32 0.04
C PRO A 99 -21.80 2.97 -0.63
N GLY A 100 -20.56 2.75 -1.03
CA GLY A 100 -20.15 1.54 -1.74
C GLY A 100 -18.91 1.73 -2.58
N LEU A 101 -18.49 0.66 -3.26
CA LEU A 101 -17.40 0.68 -4.23
C LEU A 101 -17.95 0.84 -5.64
N TYR A 102 -17.40 1.78 -6.38
CA TYR A 102 -17.69 2.06 -7.79
C TYR A 102 -16.40 2.06 -8.60
N HIS A 103 -16.48 1.73 -9.87
CA HIS A 103 -15.33 1.65 -10.76
C HIS A 103 -15.44 2.66 -11.88
N ILE A 104 -14.33 3.36 -12.13
CA ILE A 104 -14.18 4.25 -13.29
C ILE A 104 -12.90 3.86 -14.01
N ARG A 105 -12.95 3.78 -15.34
CA ARG A 105 -11.76 3.72 -16.19
C ARG A 105 -11.63 5.03 -16.95
N ILE A 106 -10.45 5.64 -16.86
CA ILE A 106 -10.10 6.89 -17.53
C ILE A 106 -9.13 6.56 -18.65
N HIS A 107 -9.48 6.92 -19.89
CA HIS A 107 -8.60 6.75 -21.05
C HIS A 107 -7.99 8.10 -21.44
N HIS A 108 -6.66 8.16 -21.56
CA HIS A 108 -6.00 9.34 -22.10
C HIS A 108 -5.97 9.26 -23.63
N PRO A 109 -6.70 10.13 -24.34
CA PRO A 109 -6.95 9.95 -25.77
C PRO A 109 -5.68 10.08 -26.64
N ASP A 110 -4.74 10.94 -26.24
CA ASP A 110 -3.52 11.18 -27.04
C ASP A 110 -2.33 10.29 -26.65
N VAL A 111 -2.38 9.63 -25.49
CA VAL A 111 -1.28 8.79 -24.97
C VAL A 111 -1.57 7.31 -25.26
N GLY A 112 -2.84 6.93 -25.35
CA GLY A 112 -3.24 5.54 -25.63
C GLY A 112 -3.25 4.63 -24.40
N ASP A 113 -3.01 5.18 -23.21
CA ASP A 113 -3.01 4.45 -21.93
C ASP A 113 -4.29 4.74 -21.11
N SER A 114 -4.55 3.94 -20.07
CA SER A 114 -5.71 4.06 -19.20
C SER A 114 -5.40 3.88 -17.71
N MET A 115 -6.19 4.55 -16.87
CA MET A 115 -6.17 4.40 -15.42
C MET A 115 -7.50 3.82 -14.93
N SER A 116 -7.44 2.86 -14.01
CA SER A 116 -8.59 2.33 -13.27
C SER A 116 -8.67 2.99 -11.90
N LEU A 117 -9.80 3.59 -11.59
CA LEU A 117 -10.10 4.18 -10.28
C LEU A 117 -11.12 3.34 -9.52
N ASN A 118 -10.75 2.95 -8.32
CA ASN A 118 -11.63 2.34 -7.33
C ASN A 118 -12.20 3.45 -6.43
N VAL A 119 -13.44 3.84 -6.68
CA VAL A 119 -14.09 4.96 -6.00
C VAL A 119 -14.90 4.42 -4.83
N PHE A 120 -14.40 4.62 -3.61
CA PHE A 120 -15.18 4.32 -2.41
C PHE A 120 -16.01 5.53 -2.01
N VAL A 121 -17.33 5.43 -2.19
CA VAL A 121 -18.28 6.34 -1.57
C VAL A 121 -18.42 5.93 -0.10
N MET A 122 -17.89 6.76 0.79
CA MET A 122 -17.77 6.49 2.22
C MET A 122 -19.10 6.58 2.96
N VAL A 123 -19.21 5.87 4.08
CA VAL A 123 -20.27 6.10 5.07
C VAL A 123 -19.94 7.38 5.86
N PRO A 124 -20.82 8.41 5.88
CA PRO A 124 -20.55 9.65 6.60
C PRO A 124 -20.31 9.42 8.10
N SER A 125 -19.39 10.18 8.68
CA SER A 125 -19.08 10.12 10.12
C SER A 125 -20.26 10.49 11.02
N SER A 126 -21.22 11.26 10.51
CA SER A 126 -22.49 11.58 11.19
C SER A 126 -23.34 10.36 11.51
N ASN A 127 -23.08 9.23 10.85
CA ASN A 127 -23.76 7.96 11.09
C ASN A 127 -23.18 7.20 12.30
N VAL A 128 -22.03 7.62 12.83
CA VAL A 128 -21.51 7.06 14.08
C VAL A 128 -22.42 7.48 15.23
N LYS A 129 -23.05 6.51 15.90
CA LYS A 129 -23.91 6.72 17.07
C LYS A 129 -23.31 6.01 18.28
N ASN A 130 -23.13 6.74 19.37
CA ASN A 130 -22.56 6.22 20.62
C ASN A 130 -21.22 5.47 20.43
N GLY A 131 -20.39 5.93 19.48
CA GLY A 131 -19.09 5.32 19.17
C GLY A 131 -19.16 4.08 18.26
N TYR A 132 -20.32 3.75 17.68
CA TYR A 132 -20.51 2.61 16.77
C TYR A 132 -21.01 3.07 15.40
N LEU A 133 -20.55 2.36 14.37
CA LEU A 133 -21.03 2.49 12.99
C LEU A 133 -21.47 1.10 12.51
N ASN A 134 -22.78 0.91 12.30
CA ASN A 134 -23.36 -0.38 11.89
C ASN A 134 -22.84 -1.58 12.72
N GLY A 135 -22.78 -1.41 14.04
CA GLY A 135 -22.30 -2.45 14.97
C GLY A 135 -20.78 -2.54 15.14
N TYR A 136 -20.00 -1.90 14.27
CA TYR A 136 -18.54 -1.84 14.41
C TYR A 136 -18.11 -0.71 15.35
N ARG A 137 -17.27 -1.01 16.33
CA ARG A 137 -16.85 -0.04 17.35
C ARG A 137 -15.76 0.88 16.81
N ILE A 138 -16.10 2.16 16.59
CA ILE A 138 -15.14 3.20 16.23
C ILE A 138 -14.53 3.82 17.50
N GLY A 139 -15.36 4.13 18.49
CA GLY A 139 -14.98 4.96 19.63
C GLY A 139 -14.92 6.45 19.28
N ASP A 140 -14.29 7.24 20.14
CA ASP A 140 -14.37 8.70 20.07
C ASP A 140 -13.08 9.34 19.58
N TYR A 141 -13.21 10.13 18.51
CA TYR A 141 -12.14 11.01 18.09
C TYR A 141 -11.94 12.16 19.09
N PRO A 142 -10.72 12.72 19.20
CA PRO A 142 -10.49 13.90 20.01
C PRO A 142 -11.36 15.08 19.55
N LYS A 143 -12.12 15.69 20.47
CA LYS A 143 -12.98 16.85 20.16
C LYS A 143 -12.19 18.08 19.68
N ILE A 144 -10.96 18.23 20.18
CA ILE A 144 -10.07 19.33 19.83
C ILE A 144 -8.91 18.75 19.01
N PRO A 145 -8.69 19.19 17.76
CA PRO A 145 -7.54 18.77 16.97
C PRO A 145 -6.23 19.17 17.65
N LEU A 146 -5.20 18.31 17.57
CA LEU A 146 -3.89 18.62 18.14
C LEU A 146 -3.34 19.92 17.55
N LYS A 147 -3.07 20.90 18.41
CA LYS A 147 -2.59 22.24 18.02
C LYS A 147 -3.46 22.94 16.97
N ASN A 148 -4.77 22.65 16.92
CA ASN A 148 -5.71 23.17 15.92
C ASN A 148 -5.32 22.85 14.46
N LEU A 149 -4.52 21.81 14.24
CA LEU A 149 -4.09 21.41 12.91
C LEU A 149 -5.17 20.56 12.24
N LYS A 150 -5.61 20.97 11.03
CA LYS A 150 -6.64 20.28 10.24
C LYS A 150 -6.39 18.78 10.05
N ILE A 151 -5.13 18.36 9.99
CA ILE A 151 -4.76 16.96 9.81
C ILE A 151 -5.16 16.05 10.99
N TYR A 152 -5.48 16.62 12.15
CA TYR A 152 -5.98 15.94 13.35
C TYR A 152 -7.49 16.14 13.58
N GLU A 153 -8.21 16.67 12.59
CA GLU A 153 -9.68 16.64 12.58
C GLU A 153 -10.19 15.20 12.40
N ALA A 154 -11.35 14.91 12.97
CA ALA A 154 -12.02 13.63 12.79
C ALA A 154 -12.29 13.37 11.29
N PRO A 155 -12.22 12.11 10.84
CA PRO A 155 -12.49 11.78 9.44
C PRO A 155 -13.93 12.15 9.07
N ARG A 156 -14.11 12.67 7.86
CA ARG A 156 -15.41 13.05 7.32
C ARG A 156 -16.35 11.84 7.13
N GLY A 157 -15.78 10.67 6.84
CA GLY A 157 -16.48 9.41 6.66
C GLY A 157 -15.51 8.24 6.74
N PHE A 158 -16.06 7.03 6.61
CA PHE A 158 -15.32 5.77 6.68
C PHE A 158 -15.59 4.95 5.43
N ILE A 159 -14.56 4.28 4.93
CA ILE A 159 -14.68 3.30 3.86
C ILE A 159 -15.26 2.03 4.48
N GLU A 160 -16.37 1.54 3.92
CA GLU A 160 -16.97 0.27 4.31
C GLU A 160 -16.25 -0.88 3.60
N VAL A 161 -15.71 -1.79 4.38
CA VAL A 161 -14.97 -2.96 3.89
C VAL A 161 -15.72 -4.23 4.26
N THR A 162 -16.14 -4.97 3.24
CA THR A 162 -16.79 -6.28 3.32
C THR A 162 -15.83 -7.35 2.81
N GLN A 163 -16.21 -8.61 2.99
CA GLN A 163 -15.47 -9.74 2.39
C GLN A 163 -15.39 -9.65 0.85
N GLU A 164 -16.36 -9.00 0.20
CA GLU A 164 -16.42 -8.87 -1.25
C GLU A 164 -15.41 -7.85 -1.79
N ASN A 165 -15.10 -6.80 -1.02
CA ASN A 165 -14.25 -5.70 -1.47
C ASN A 165 -12.90 -5.59 -0.72
N GLU A 166 -12.62 -6.48 0.24
CA GLU A 166 -11.38 -6.42 1.03
C GLU A 166 -10.11 -6.50 0.17
N LYS A 167 -10.19 -7.15 -0.99
CA LYS A 167 -9.07 -7.32 -1.92
C LYS A 167 -8.99 -6.22 -2.98
N THR A 168 -9.88 -5.22 -2.93
CA THR A 168 -9.86 -4.10 -3.87
C THR A 168 -8.55 -3.34 -3.74
N LEU A 169 -7.84 -3.18 -4.87
CA LEU A 169 -6.60 -2.43 -4.95
C LEU A 169 -6.84 -0.94 -4.64
N VAL A 170 -6.03 -0.39 -3.75
CA VAL A 170 -5.96 1.06 -3.52
C VAL A 170 -4.83 1.71 -4.31
N SER A 171 -3.90 0.91 -4.79
CA SER A 171 -2.84 1.22 -5.74
C SER A 171 -2.28 -0.10 -6.31
N PRO A 172 -1.35 -0.11 -7.28
CA PRO A 172 -0.91 -1.35 -7.94
C PRO A 172 -0.43 -2.45 -6.98
N HIS A 173 0.20 -2.07 -5.87
CA HIS A 173 0.82 -3.02 -4.93
C HIS A 173 0.12 -3.11 -3.58
N PHE A 174 -0.97 -2.36 -3.37
CA PHE A 174 -1.68 -2.34 -2.09
C PHE A 174 -3.17 -2.52 -2.26
N ASN A 175 -3.81 -3.28 -1.38
CA ASN A 175 -5.26 -3.43 -1.29
C ASN A 175 -5.82 -2.85 0.01
N ILE A 176 -7.11 -2.56 0.04
CA ILE A 176 -7.77 -1.92 1.18
C ILE A 176 -7.73 -2.78 2.45
N GLY A 177 -7.75 -4.11 2.29
CA GLY A 177 -7.69 -5.09 3.38
C GLY A 177 -6.43 -4.98 4.24
N GLN A 178 -5.28 -4.66 3.63
CA GLN A 178 -4.01 -4.46 4.35
C GLN A 178 -4.07 -3.30 5.38
N PHE A 179 -5.04 -2.39 5.26
CA PHE A 179 -5.17 -1.25 6.18
C PHE A 179 -6.19 -1.49 7.30
N LEU A 180 -6.85 -2.64 7.34
CA LEU A 180 -7.89 -2.93 8.32
C LEU A 180 -7.35 -2.91 9.76
N CYS A 181 -8.20 -2.42 10.67
CA CYS A 181 -7.88 -2.46 12.10
C CYS A 181 -7.95 -3.90 12.62
N HIS A 182 -6.94 -4.29 13.42
CA HIS A 182 -6.82 -5.62 14.03
C HIS A 182 -7.84 -5.89 15.13
N GLN A 183 -8.65 -4.89 15.51
CA GLN A 183 -9.71 -5.14 16.47
C GLN A 183 -10.65 -6.23 15.98
N GLU A 184 -11.05 -7.08 16.92
CA GLU A 184 -12.11 -8.05 16.72
C GLU A 184 -13.43 -7.33 16.41
N GLY A 185 -14.28 -8.00 15.63
CA GLY A 185 -15.59 -7.46 15.24
C GLY A 185 -16.12 -8.16 13.99
N GLY A 186 -17.43 -8.04 13.78
CA GLY A 186 -18.10 -8.55 12.60
C GLY A 186 -17.79 -7.73 11.33
N SER A 187 -18.30 -8.24 10.20
CA SER A 187 -18.35 -7.54 8.92
C SER A 187 -19.66 -6.73 8.82
N PRO A 188 -19.67 -5.55 8.17
CA PRO A 188 -18.52 -4.86 7.59
C PRO A 188 -17.59 -4.25 8.63
N LYS A 189 -16.31 -4.12 8.27
CA LYS A 189 -15.35 -3.27 8.99
C LYS A 189 -15.30 -1.89 8.36
N TYR A 190 -14.82 -0.90 9.11
CA TYR A 190 -14.70 0.48 8.65
C TYR A 190 -13.28 0.99 8.79
N VAL A 191 -12.76 1.57 7.71
CA VAL A 191 -11.37 2.02 7.62
C VAL A 191 -11.28 3.49 7.20
N VAL A 192 -10.22 4.15 7.65
CA VAL A 192 -9.79 5.45 7.12
C VAL A 192 -8.41 5.27 6.55
N VAL A 193 -8.23 5.62 5.28
CA VAL A 193 -6.90 5.66 4.63
C VAL A 193 -6.78 7.00 3.91
N LYS A 194 -5.61 7.63 3.98
CA LYS A 194 -5.32 8.85 3.21
C LYS A 194 -4.72 8.45 1.87
N GLU A 195 -5.24 9.00 0.76
CA GLU A 195 -4.69 8.77 -0.58
C GLU A 195 -3.19 9.12 -0.63
N LYS A 196 -2.79 10.18 0.07
CA LYS A 196 -1.39 10.60 0.21
C LYS A 196 -0.49 9.54 0.88
N LEU A 197 -1.03 8.76 1.83
CA LEU A 197 -0.27 7.66 2.45
C LEU A 197 -0.01 6.56 1.43
N VAL A 198 -1.02 6.17 0.65
CA VAL A 198 -0.90 5.14 -0.39
C VAL A 198 0.13 5.55 -1.46
N LEU A 199 0.07 6.79 -1.95
CA LEU A 199 1.07 7.33 -2.88
C LEU A 199 2.49 7.33 -2.29
N LYS A 200 2.63 7.62 -0.99
CA LYS A 200 3.91 7.55 -0.28
C LYS A 200 4.44 6.11 -0.21
N LEU A 201 3.58 5.14 0.09
CA LEU A 201 3.95 3.73 0.17
C LEU A 201 4.44 3.20 -1.18
N GLU A 202 3.74 3.50 -2.27
CA GLU A 202 4.18 3.16 -3.63
C GLU A 202 5.52 3.81 -4.01
N LEU A 203 5.75 5.06 -3.59
CA LEU A 203 7.04 5.71 -3.79
C LEU A 203 8.16 4.99 -3.01
N ILE A 204 7.91 4.62 -1.76
CA ILE A 204 8.89 3.91 -0.92
C ILE A 204 9.15 2.52 -1.49
N LEU A 205 8.12 1.79 -1.94
CA LEU A 205 8.26 0.47 -2.54
C LEU A 205 9.14 0.53 -3.81
N ARG A 206 8.90 1.51 -4.67
CA ARG A 206 9.75 1.75 -5.83
C ARG A 206 11.19 2.05 -5.43
N LYS A 207 11.41 2.91 -4.43
CA LYS A 207 12.76 3.26 -3.97
C LYS A 207 13.50 2.10 -3.31
N THR A 208 12.76 1.20 -2.68
CA THR A 208 13.25 -0.05 -2.11
C THR A 208 13.73 -0.99 -3.22
N ASN A 209 12.92 -1.18 -4.26
CA ASN A 209 13.31 -1.96 -5.44
C ASN A 209 14.48 -1.33 -6.22
N GLU A 210 14.51 0.00 -6.37
CA GLU A 210 15.66 0.73 -6.97
C GLU A 210 16.95 0.57 -6.14
N ALA A 211 16.85 0.27 -4.85
CA ALA A 211 17.98 -0.02 -3.97
C ALA A 211 18.41 -1.49 -4.00
N GLY A 212 17.79 -2.34 -4.84
CA GLY A 212 18.13 -3.76 -4.99
C GLY A 212 17.40 -4.69 -4.03
N ILE A 213 16.48 -4.17 -3.21
CA ILE A 213 15.67 -4.99 -2.30
C ILE A 213 14.34 -5.32 -3.00
N HIS A 214 14.26 -6.53 -3.55
CA HIS A 214 13.15 -6.95 -4.39
C HIS A 214 11.93 -7.37 -3.56
N CYS A 215 10.83 -6.64 -3.70
CA CYS A 215 9.56 -6.98 -3.08
C CYS A 215 8.39 -6.44 -3.91
N GLY A 216 7.29 -7.21 -3.98
CA GLY A 216 6.09 -6.84 -4.72
C GLY A 216 5.09 -5.99 -3.92
N THR A 217 5.24 -5.92 -2.60
CA THR A 217 4.42 -5.10 -1.69
C THR A 217 5.13 -4.99 -0.34
N PHE A 218 4.62 -4.14 0.56
CA PHE A 218 4.97 -4.22 1.97
C PHE A 218 3.90 -4.98 2.74
N ASN A 219 4.34 -5.77 3.72
CA ASN A 219 3.44 -6.22 4.76
C ASN A 219 3.10 -5.02 5.66
N ILE A 220 1.80 -4.70 5.77
CA ILE A 220 1.31 -3.64 6.65
C ILE A 220 0.92 -4.29 7.98
N MET A 221 1.86 -4.28 8.93
CA MET A 221 1.63 -4.78 10.28
C MET A 221 0.55 -3.98 11.01
N SER A 222 0.44 -2.68 10.69
CA SER A 222 -0.61 -1.85 11.26
C SER A 222 -0.94 -0.67 10.36
N GLY A 223 -2.15 -0.67 9.79
CA GLY A 223 -2.70 0.45 9.03
C GLY A 223 -3.56 1.36 9.91
N TYR A 224 -4.85 1.42 9.60
CA TYR A 224 -5.80 2.21 10.38
C TYR A 224 -6.06 1.56 11.75
N ARG A 225 -6.22 2.40 12.77
CA ARG A 225 -6.70 1.98 14.10
C ARG A 225 -7.94 2.78 14.44
N THR A 226 -9.02 2.12 14.87
CA THR A 226 -10.14 2.88 15.45
C THR A 226 -9.66 3.62 16.71
N PRO A 227 -10.24 4.78 17.05
CA PRO A 227 -9.95 5.42 18.33
C PRO A 227 -10.08 4.48 19.53
N TYR A 228 -11.08 3.59 19.51
CA TYR A 228 -11.27 2.56 20.52
C TYR A 228 -10.06 1.60 20.60
N TYR A 229 -9.69 0.97 19.49
CA TYR A 229 -8.59 0.00 19.46
C TYR A 229 -7.26 0.63 19.81
N ASN A 230 -6.99 1.83 19.28
CA ASN A 230 -5.76 2.55 19.60
C ASN A 230 -5.63 2.80 21.10
N LYS A 231 -6.74 3.15 21.78
CA LYS A 231 -6.76 3.31 23.24
C LYS A 231 -6.59 1.97 23.97
N SER A 232 -7.22 0.89 23.50
CA SER A 232 -7.17 -0.41 24.19
C SER A 232 -5.77 -1.02 24.22
N ILE A 233 -4.92 -0.71 23.23
CA ILE A 233 -3.50 -1.11 23.20
C ILE A 233 -2.55 -0.07 23.80
N GLY A 234 -3.06 0.91 24.56
CA GLY A 234 -2.26 1.89 25.30
C GLY A 234 -1.59 2.97 24.44
N ASN A 235 -1.97 3.13 23.17
CA ASN A 235 -1.34 4.11 22.29
C ASN A 235 -1.85 5.54 22.51
N VAL A 236 -1.04 6.52 22.08
CA VAL A 236 -1.35 7.94 22.23
C VAL A 236 -2.59 8.35 21.42
N LYS A 237 -3.37 9.25 22.01
CA LYS A 237 -4.66 9.74 21.48
C LYS A 237 -4.56 10.34 20.07
N TYR A 238 -3.47 11.05 19.76
CA TYR A 238 -3.26 11.70 18.47
C TYR A 238 -2.37 10.90 17.52
N SER A 239 -2.32 9.57 17.68
CA SER A 239 -1.61 8.68 16.75
C SER A 239 -2.11 8.87 15.33
N ARG A 240 -1.19 8.92 14.36
CA ARG A 240 -1.53 9.10 12.94
C ARG A 240 -2.29 7.92 12.33
N HIS A 241 -2.19 6.73 12.92
CA HIS A 241 -2.99 5.56 12.54
C HIS A 241 -4.50 5.81 12.70
N VAL A 242 -4.89 6.56 13.72
CA VAL A 242 -6.30 6.86 14.01
C VAL A 242 -6.94 7.76 12.96
N TYR A 243 -6.11 8.47 12.19
CA TYR A 243 -6.55 9.38 11.13
C TYR A 243 -6.28 8.82 9.73
N GLY A 244 -5.93 7.54 9.61
CA GLY A 244 -5.63 6.85 8.35
C GLY A 244 -4.38 7.34 7.63
N GLY A 245 -3.50 8.05 8.34
CA GLY A 245 -2.35 8.73 7.76
C GLY A 245 -1.02 8.06 8.07
N ALA A 246 -1.01 6.85 8.65
CA ALA A 246 0.19 6.11 9.00
C ALA A 246 0.07 4.63 8.65
N ALA A 247 1.23 4.00 8.43
CA ALA A 247 1.39 2.56 8.29
C ALA A 247 2.68 2.12 9.00
N ASP A 248 2.59 1.01 9.72
CA ASP A 248 3.74 0.26 10.22
C ASP A 248 4.01 -0.86 9.20
N ILE A 249 5.17 -0.83 8.55
CA ILE A 249 5.52 -1.65 7.39
C ILE A 249 6.80 -2.46 7.59
N PHE A 250 6.86 -3.62 6.96
CA PHE A 250 8.08 -4.41 6.83
C PHE A 250 8.11 -5.15 5.48
N ILE A 251 9.28 -5.61 5.08
CA ILE A 251 9.49 -6.42 3.88
C ILE A 251 9.54 -7.87 4.33
N ASP A 252 8.72 -8.69 3.69
CA ASP A 252 8.64 -10.14 3.89
C ASP A 252 8.33 -10.67 2.50
N ALA A 253 9.38 -11.10 1.81
CA ALA A 253 9.38 -11.44 0.40
C ALA A 253 10.04 -12.80 0.14
N ASP A 254 11.12 -13.13 0.86
CA ASP A 254 11.80 -14.41 0.69
C ASP A 254 12.47 -14.91 2.00
N PRO A 255 11.86 -15.87 2.73
CA PRO A 255 10.58 -16.53 2.46
C PRO A 255 9.39 -15.76 3.05
N LEU A 256 8.22 -15.85 2.40
CA LEU A 256 6.93 -15.32 2.90
C LEU A 256 6.48 -16.02 4.20
N ASN A 257 6.93 -15.52 5.35
CA ASN A 257 6.74 -16.16 6.66
C ASN A 257 6.13 -15.23 7.72
N GLY A 258 5.81 -13.98 7.36
CA GLY A 258 5.19 -13.00 8.24
C GLY A 258 6.15 -12.30 9.19
N VAL A 259 7.47 -12.45 9.01
CA VAL A 259 8.50 -11.67 9.70
C VAL A 259 9.35 -10.93 8.70
N MET A 260 10.00 -9.85 9.15
CA MET A 260 10.87 -9.05 8.30
C MET A 260 12.02 -9.90 7.74
N ASP A 261 12.35 -9.71 6.46
CA ASP A 261 13.54 -10.31 5.83
C ASP A 261 14.84 -9.73 6.43
N ASP A 262 15.92 -10.52 6.37
CA ASP A 262 17.29 -10.07 6.68
C ASP A 262 17.80 -9.17 5.55
N LEU A 263 17.53 -7.86 5.68
CA LEU A 263 17.79 -6.85 4.66
C LEU A 263 19.26 -6.42 4.62
N ASN A 264 20.00 -6.62 5.70
CA ASN A 264 21.42 -6.27 5.77
C ASN A 264 22.35 -7.46 5.52
N HIS A 265 21.79 -8.67 5.40
CA HIS A 265 22.48 -9.93 5.13
C HIS A 265 23.49 -10.33 6.21
N ASP A 266 23.18 -10.06 7.48
CA ASP A 266 24.04 -10.42 8.61
C ASP A 266 23.61 -11.72 9.34
N GLY A 267 22.50 -12.32 8.91
CA GLY A 267 21.98 -13.58 9.43
C GLY A 267 21.02 -13.44 10.61
N GLU A 268 20.75 -12.22 11.09
CA GLU A 268 19.87 -11.96 12.23
C GLU A 268 18.71 -11.02 11.86
N ILE A 269 17.47 -11.42 12.13
CA ILE A 269 16.28 -10.59 11.90
C ILE A 269 16.07 -9.64 13.09
N ASP A 270 16.53 -8.39 12.97
CA ASP A 270 16.48 -7.40 14.03
C ASP A 270 16.29 -5.93 13.56
N TYR A 271 16.58 -4.99 14.47
CA TYR A 271 16.37 -3.56 14.23
C TYR A 271 17.30 -2.97 13.15
N ARG A 272 18.38 -3.66 12.80
CA ARG A 272 19.31 -3.31 11.74
C ARG A 272 18.68 -3.53 10.36
N ASP A 273 17.78 -4.51 10.22
CA ASP A 273 16.98 -4.67 8.99
C ASP A 273 16.00 -3.51 8.83
N ALA A 274 15.30 -3.16 9.91
CA ALA A 274 14.45 -1.97 9.91
C ALA A 274 15.25 -0.68 9.65
N ALA A 275 16.54 -0.64 9.97
CA ALA A 275 17.42 0.48 9.62
C ALA A 275 17.60 0.62 8.11
N VAL A 276 17.77 -0.49 7.37
CA VAL A 276 17.92 -0.46 5.91
C VAL A 276 16.72 0.22 5.25
N LEU A 277 15.50 -0.22 5.57
CA LEU A 277 14.29 0.40 5.03
C LEU A 277 14.09 1.83 5.55
N TYR A 278 14.41 2.11 6.82
CA TYR A 278 14.36 3.46 7.37
C TYR A 278 15.27 4.42 6.59
N ASP A 279 16.51 4.03 6.30
CA ASP A 279 17.50 4.87 5.63
C ASP A 279 17.08 5.17 4.18
N ILE A 280 16.51 4.17 3.48
CA ILE A 280 15.90 4.36 2.15
C ILE A 280 14.82 5.45 2.17
N VAL A 281 14.03 5.53 3.24
CA VAL A 281 12.98 6.56 3.38
C VAL A 281 13.57 7.90 3.83
N ASP A 282 14.55 7.90 4.73
CA ASP A 282 15.13 9.13 5.30
C ASP A 282 15.88 9.95 4.24
N VAL A 283 16.60 9.31 3.31
CA VAL A 283 17.31 10.01 2.20
C VAL A 283 16.39 10.74 1.22
N LEU A 284 15.08 10.45 1.25
CA LEU A 284 14.09 11.16 0.44
C LEU A 284 13.71 12.52 1.03
N TYR A 285 13.94 12.74 2.33
CA TYR A 285 13.62 14.02 2.97
C TYR A 285 14.55 15.12 2.44
N GLY A 286 13.98 16.31 2.20
CA GLY A 286 14.67 17.44 1.58
C GLY A 286 14.73 17.40 0.05
N LYS A 287 14.22 16.33 -0.59
CA LYS A 287 14.03 16.30 -2.05
C LYS A 287 12.72 17.00 -2.42
N PRO A 288 12.69 17.90 -3.43
CA PRO A 288 11.46 18.62 -3.82
C PRO A 288 10.27 17.71 -4.14
N PHE A 289 10.50 16.57 -4.80
CA PHE A 289 9.43 15.61 -5.13
C PHE A 289 8.81 14.94 -3.89
N TYR A 290 9.48 14.98 -2.74
CA TYR A 290 9.06 14.32 -1.50
C TYR A 290 8.37 15.27 -0.51
N GLU A 291 8.45 16.60 -0.72
CA GLU A 291 7.90 17.61 0.20
C GLU A 291 6.41 17.39 0.51
N HIS A 292 5.65 16.91 -0.45
CA HIS A 292 4.21 16.65 -0.29
C HIS A 292 3.92 15.43 0.61
N PHE A 293 4.91 14.57 0.84
CA PHE A 293 4.84 13.33 1.64
C PHE A 293 5.49 13.45 3.02
N LEU A 294 5.86 14.68 3.44
CA LEU A 294 6.45 14.91 4.76
C LEU A 294 5.61 14.29 5.87
N GLY A 295 6.30 13.63 6.79
CA GLY A 295 5.69 13.12 8.00
C GLY A 295 6.69 12.50 8.98
N GLY A 296 6.14 11.64 9.82
CA GLY A 296 6.87 10.81 10.75
C GLY A 296 7.58 9.65 10.05
N LEU A 297 8.73 9.30 10.61
CA LEU A 297 9.49 8.11 10.27
C LEU A 297 10.13 7.59 11.56
N ALA A 298 9.98 6.31 11.84
CA ALA A 298 10.59 5.65 12.99
C ALA A 298 10.89 4.19 12.66
N ARG A 299 11.89 3.61 13.30
CA ARG A 299 12.17 2.17 13.23
C ARG A 299 11.96 1.56 14.61
N TYR A 300 11.52 0.31 14.62
CA TYR A 300 11.18 -0.40 15.85
C TYR A 300 11.88 -1.75 15.90
N ARG A 301 12.32 -2.10 17.11
CA ARG A 301 12.94 -3.38 17.42
C ARG A 301 11.89 -4.49 17.44
N LYS A 302 12.35 -5.72 17.21
CA LYS A 302 11.60 -6.94 17.52
C LYS A 302 11.18 -6.95 19.00
N THR A 303 9.97 -7.43 19.26
CA THR A 303 9.46 -7.75 20.61
C THR A 303 8.97 -9.19 20.64
N GLN A 304 8.38 -9.61 21.76
CA GLN A 304 7.69 -10.91 21.82
C GLN A 304 6.43 -10.96 20.94
N ASN A 305 5.86 -9.80 20.59
CA ASN A 305 4.57 -9.72 19.89
C ASN A 305 4.72 -9.49 18.37
N HIS A 306 5.87 -8.99 17.92
CA HIS A 306 6.10 -8.66 16.51
C HIS A 306 7.59 -8.61 16.17
N GLY A 307 7.91 -8.79 14.89
CA GLY A 307 9.24 -8.55 14.31
C GLY A 307 9.64 -7.06 14.28
N PRO A 308 10.84 -6.74 13.78
CA PRO A 308 11.22 -5.35 13.52
C PRO A 308 10.36 -4.76 12.39
N PHE A 309 10.16 -3.45 12.41
CA PHE A 309 9.36 -2.76 11.38
C PHE A 309 9.69 -1.26 11.31
N VAL A 310 9.21 -0.60 10.26
CA VAL A 310 9.35 0.84 10.04
C VAL A 310 7.97 1.50 10.06
N HIS A 311 7.82 2.54 10.88
CA HIS A 311 6.65 3.41 10.86
C HIS A 311 6.85 4.53 9.85
N VAL A 312 5.83 4.77 9.02
CA VAL A 312 5.75 5.94 8.15
C VAL A 312 4.39 6.62 8.27
N ASP A 313 4.38 7.96 8.20
CA ASP A 313 3.14 8.70 8.12
C ASP A 313 3.23 9.95 7.23
N VAL A 314 2.08 10.59 7.00
CA VAL A 314 1.94 11.80 6.18
C VAL A 314 1.43 13.00 7.00
N ARG A 315 1.91 13.17 8.24
CA ARG A 315 1.47 14.24 9.17
C ARG A 315 1.79 15.68 8.71
N GLY A 316 2.50 15.85 7.61
CA GLY A 316 2.78 17.15 6.98
C GLY A 316 3.98 17.89 7.54
N PHE A 317 4.69 17.30 8.51
CA PHE A 317 5.93 17.85 9.07
C PHE A 317 6.86 16.72 9.48
N ARG A 318 8.17 16.96 9.41
CA ARG A 318 9.19 15.98 9.78
C ARG A 318 9.08 15.67 11.28
N ALA A 319 9.01 14.38 11.60
CA ALA A 319 9.14 13.87 12.96
C ALA A 319 9.95 12.56 12.93
N ARG A 320 10.80 12.36 13.94
CA ARG A 320 11.63 11.16 14.11
C ARG A 320 11.56 10.70 15.55
N TRP A 321 11.49 9.39 15.74
CA TRP A 321 11.53 8.73 17.03
C TRP A 321 11.87 7.24 16.80
N GLY A 322 11.97 6.46 17.88
CA GLY A 322 12.46 5.09 17.81
C GLY A 322 14.00 5.04 17.84
N ASP A 323 14.52 3.85 18.15
CA ASP A 323 15.95 3.59 18.44
C ASP A 323 16.53 2.49 17.56
#